data_AF-A0A3R6AKJ1-F1
#
_entry.id   AF-A0A3R6AKJ1-F1
#
_cell.length_a   1.000
_cell.length_b   1.000
_cell.length_c   1.000
_cell.angle_alpha   90.00
_cell.angle_beta   90.00
_cell.angle_gamma   90.00
#
_symmetry.space_group_name_H-M   'P 1'
#
loop_
_entity.id
_entity.type
_entity.pdbx_description
1 polymer ?
#
loop_
_entity_poly.entity_id
_entity_poly.type
_entity_poly.pdbx_seq_one_letter_code
_entity_poly.pdbx_strand_id
1 'polypeptide(L)'
;MIAIFKREIKNYLKRPLFWVGILLVIYGVFNTTSPYLMTHYLGQGEKIVNDYPDTVRLGDVYEGYIPANPEKHREIWSGQIKQALIDELEMSDLEAQSVMSELVDMELEEAFVYLEEKYDWYSARYMYEDSAYYKGTSEEINAYLNEKMKNKTFSFYYSRKFADFAGLFMCFFATIMLAVLFLQDTKKHTYELLHTKPITAGKYVLGKVSAGFAICLIALTIINLLFWALCVIYTKDSGFEVRFWDFIVSTVLYILPNMLMIVSVYTLISLLFKNPLPGVPLLILYMVYSNMGGRNAEGVYGYWGRPFAIMVRFPDQLFDTTPPPMAFLNQSLLILASVVIILISIQIWKRRRM
;
A
#
# COMPACT_ATOMS: atom_id res chain seq x y z
N MET A 1 -2.19 -30.86 -16.84
CA MET A 1 -1.66 -29.51 -16.57
C MET A 1 -1.94 -28.57 -17.73
N ILE A 2 -1.19 -28.60 -18.85
CA ILE A 2 -1.32 -27.64 -19.97
C ILE A 2 -2.75 -27.52 -20.52
N ALA A 3 -3.45 -28.63 -20.73
CA ALA A 3 -4.83 -28.61 -21.26
C ALA A 3 -5.83 -27.93 -20.29
N ILE A 4 -5.69 -28.19 -18.98
CA ILE A 4 -6.51 -27.54 -17.94
C ILE A 4 -6.21 -26.05 -17.94
N PHE A 5 -4.92 -25.70 -17.85
CA PHE A 5 -4.45 -24.32 -17.88
C PHE A 5 -5.01 -23.53 -19.07
N LYS A 6 -4.80 -24.01 -20.30
CA LYS A 6 -5.29 -23.33 -21.52
C LYS A 6 -6.80 -23.16 -21.53
N ARG A 7 -7.54 -24.17 -21.06
CA ARG A 7 -9.01 -24.11 -20.98
C ARG A 7 -9.46 -23.03 -20.01
N GLU A 8 -8.89 -22.99 -18.81
CA GLU A 8 -9.25 -21.99 -17.81
C GLU A 8 -8.95 -20.58 -18.32
N ILE A 9 -7.73 -20.31 -18.81
CA ILE A 9 -7.36 -18.99 -19.34
C ILE A 9 -8.32 -18.53 -20.45
N LYS A 10 -8.64 -19.39 -21.41
CA LYS A 10 -9.59 -19.08 -22.49
C LYS A 10 -10.99 -18.75 -21.94
N ASN A 11 -11.43 -19.43 -20.89
CA ASN A 11 -12.72 -19.17 -20.27
C ASN A 11 -12.78 -17.81 -19.57
N TYR A 12 -11.69 -17.38 -18.91
CA TYR A 12 -11.63 -16.07 -18.27
C TYR A 12 -11.65 -14.93 -19.26
N LEU A 13 -10.79 -14.99 -20.28
CA LEU A 13 -10.64 -13.91 -21.25
C LEU A 13 -11.93 -13.66 -22.06
N LYS A 14 -12.79 -14.68 -22.17
CA LYS A 14 -14.11 -14.56 -22.82
C LYS A 14 -15.21 -14.01 -21.91
N ARG A 15 -15.02 -14.01 -20.59
CA ARG A 15 -16.07 -13.60 -19.64
C ARG A 15 -16.02 -12.08 -19.43
N PRO A 16 -17.13 -11.36 -19.61
CA PRO A 16 -17.19 -9.93 -19.32
C PRO A 16 -16.77 -9.58 -17.89
N LEU A 17 -17.08 -10.46 -16.93
CA LEU A 17 -16.73 -10.28 -15.52
C LEU A 17 -15.22 -10.06 -15.29
N PHE A 18 -14.35 -10.72 -16.06
CA PHE A 18 -12.90 -10.54 -15.93
C PHE A 18 -12.50 -9.10 -16.30
N TRP A 19 -13.00 -8.61 -17.43
CA TRP A 19 -12.71 -7.25 -17.92
C TRP A 19 -13.33 -6.16 -17.05
N VAL A 20 -14.57 -6.35 -16.59
CA VAL A 20 -15.21 -5.46 -15.61
C VAL A 20 -14.38 -5.42 -14.32
N GLY A 21 -13.90 -6.57 -13.84
CA GLY A 21 -13.02 -6.64 -12.68
C GLY A 21 -11.72 -5.84 -12.87
N ILE A 22 -11.07 -5.95 -14.04
CA ILE A 22 -9.88 -5.14 -14.36
C ILE A 22 -10.20 -3.65 -14.36
N LEU A 23 -11.32 -3.23 -14.95
CA LEU A 23 -11.72 -1.82 -14.97
C LEU A 23 -11.95 -1.27 -13.55
N LEU A 24 -12.55 -2.05 -12.66
CA LEU A 24 -12.73 -1.67 -11.25
C LEU A 24 -11.40 -1.54 -10.52
N VAL A 25 -10.45 -2.45 -10.77
CA VAL A 25 -9.08 -2.35 -10.21
C VAL A 25 -8.39 -1.09 -10.75
N ILE A 26 -8.44 -0.84 -12.05
CA ILE A 26 -7.85 0.36 -12.66
C ILE A 26 -8.45 1.63 -12.04
N TYR A 27 -9.78 1.72 -11.97
CA TYR A 27 -10.46 2.87 -11.37
C TYR A 27 -10.04 3.06 -9.91
N GLY A 28 -10.05 2.00 -9.11
CA GLY A 28 -9.67 2.06 -7.71
C GLY A 28 -8.22 2.52 -7.51
N VAL A 29 -7.27 1.92 -8.22
CA VAL A 29 -5.86 2.32 -8.14
C VAL A 29 -5.67 3.75 -8.65
N PHE A 30 -6.32 4.13 -9.74
CA PHE A 30 -6.19 5.47 -10.33
C PHE A 30 -6.74 6.53 -9.39
N ASN A 31 -7.95 6.33 -8.85
CA ASN A 31 -8.57 7.26 -7.90
C ASN A 31 -7.68 7.52 -6.68
N THR A 32 -6.90 6.53 -6.26
CA THR A 32 -6.05 6.64 -5.06
C THR A 32 -4.65 7.15 -5.37
N THR A 33 -4.16 6.98 -6.61
CA THR A 33 -2.77 7.31 -6.96
C THR A 33 -2.62 8.45 -7.95
N SER A 34 -3.70 8.92 -8.57
CA SER A 34 -3.66 10.05 -9.50
C SER A 34 -3.18 11.37 -8.87
N PRO A 35 -3.42 11.69 -7.57
CA PRO A 35 -2.88 12.92 -6.99
C PRO A 35 -1.35 12.98 -7.05
N TYR A 36 -0.66 11.86 -6.83
CA TYR A 36 0.80 11.79 -6.92
C TYR A 36 1.32 12.16 -8.31
N LEU A 37 0.56 11.86 -9.38
CA LEU A 37 0.94 12.19 -10.75
C LEU A 37 0.92 13.69 -11.04
N MET A 38 0.31 14.51 -10.17
CA MET A 38 0.30 15.98 -10.28
C MET A 38 1.55 16.64 -9.70
N THR A 39 2.46 15.87 -9.10
CA THR A 39 3.72 16.41 -8.60
C THR A 39 4.55 16.97 -9.75
N HIS A 40 5.11 18.17 -9.60
CA HIS A 40 5.98 18.82 -10.57
C HIS A 40 6.90 19.84 -9.89
N TYR A 41 7.96 20.26 -10.58
CA TYR A 41 8.73 21.43 -10.16
C TYR A 41 7.92 22.70 -10.34
N LEU A 42 7.97 23.58 -9.34
CA LEU A 42 7.22 24.83 -9.33
C LEU A 42 8.00 25.94 -10.03
N GLY A 43 7.30 26.76 -10.81
CA GLY A 43 7.85 28.02 -11.34
C GLY A 43 8.16 29.02 -10.23
N GLN A 44 8.94 30.05 -10.56
CA GLN A 44 9.29 31.09 -9.59
C GLN A 44 8.03 31.83 -9.10
N GLY A 45 7.77 31.80 -7.80
CA GLY A 45 6.59 32.41 -7.19
C GLY A 45 5.28 31.64 -7.42
N GLU A 46 5.34 30.48 -8.07
CA GLU A 46 4.20 29.56 -8.16
C GLU A 46 3.86 29.00 -6.77
N LYS A 47 2.57 28.92 -6.48
CA LYS A 47 2.04 28.33 -5.25
C LYS A 47 0.99 27.30 -5.60
N ILE A 48 1.03 26.17 -4.90
CA ILE A 48 -0.05 25.18 -4.97
C ILE A 48 -1.24 25.72 -4.18
N VAL A 49 -2.29 26.14 -4.89
CA VAL A 49 -3.49 26.72 -4.30
C VAL A 49 -4.42 25.63 -3.79
N ASN A 50 -4.65 25.61 -2.48
CA ASN A 50 -5.69 24.84 -1.81
C ASN A 50 -6.02 25.49 -0.45
N ASP A 51 -7.15 25.11 0.15
CA ASP A 51 -7.63 25.65 1.43
C ASP A 51 -7.08 24.87 2.64
N TYR A 52 -5.92 24.23 2.49
CA TYR A 52 -5.31 23.42 3.56
C TYR A 52 -4.48 24.30 4.51
N PRO A 53 -4.34 23.92 5.80
CA PRO A 53 -3.60 24.70 6.79
C PRO A 53 -2.11 24.84 6.44
N ASP A 54 -1.44 25.83 7.01
CA ASP A 54 -0.02 26.08 6.74
C ASP A 54 0.89 24.93 7.20
N THR A 55 0.46 24.18 8.23
CA THR A 55 1.14 22.97 8.70
C THR A 55 0.20 21.80 8.88
N VAL A 56 0.74 20.60 8.74
CA VAL A 56 0.04 19.34 8.97
C VAL A 56 1.00 18.29 9.53
N ARG A 57 0.46 17.30 10.25
CA ARG A 57 1.23 16.15 10.70
C ARG A 57 1.77 15.29 9.56
N LEU A 58 0.98 15.15 8.50
CA LEU A 58 1.35 14.40 7.30
C LEU A 58 0.82 15.18 6.09
N GLY A 59 1.71 15.56 5.18
CA GLY A 59 1.34 16.25 3.95
C GLY A 59 2.20 15.80 2.77
N ASP A 60 1.60 15.75 1.58
CA ASP A 60 2.32 15.36 0.37
C ASP A 60 2.75 16.58 -0.46
N VAL A 61 3.80 16.39 -1.27
CA VAL A 61 4.39 17.47 -2.08
C VAL A 61 3.43 18.00 -3.13
N TYR A 62 2.54 17.16 -3.69
CA TYR A 62 1.54 17.62 -4.65
C TYR A 62 0.50 18.56 -4.02
N GLU A 63 0.46 18.64 -2.68
CA GLU A 63 -0.38 19.57 -1.92
C GLU A 63 0.42 20.81 -1.46
N GLY A 64 1.73 20.87 -1.75
CA GLY A 64 2.63 21.94 -1.34
C GLY A 64 3.35 21.72 -0.02
N TYR A 65 3.26 20.53 0.57
CA TYR A 65 3.90 20.22 1.84
C TYR A 65 5.28 19.58 1.67
N ILE A 66 6.22 19.99 2.52
CA ILE A 66 7.53 19.36 2.69
C ILE A 66 7.81 19.13 4.18
N PRO A 67 8.61 18.11 4.53
CA PRO A 67 8.96 17.86 5.92
C PRO A 67 9.87 18.97 6.46
N ALA A 68 9.61 19.43 7.68
CA ALA A 68 10.48 20.36 8.38
C ALA A 68 11.74 19.63 8.89
N ASN A 69 12.92 20.25 8.71
CA ASN A 69 14.12 19.80 9.41
C ASN A 69 14.01 20.15 10.91
N PRO A 70 14.82 19.56 11.81
CA PRO A 70 14.65 19.78 13.25
C PRO A 70 14.65 21.26 13.69
N GLU A 71 15.50 22.08 13.09
CA GLU A 71 15.58 23.52 13.38
C GLU A 71 14.31 24.26 12.93
N LYS A 72 13.88 24.02 11.69
CA LYS A 72 12.66 24.62 11.12
C LYS A 72 11.41 24.14 11.84
N HIS A 73 11.38 22.87 12.22
CA HIS A 73 10.28 22.27 12.98
C HIS A 73 10.14 22.94 14.34
N ARG A 74 11.26 23.16 15.04
CA ARG A 74 11.27 23.91 16.31
C ARG A 74 10.87 25.37 16.14
N GLU A 75 11.30 26.04 15.07
CA GLU A 75 10.92 27.43 14.76
C GLU A 75 9.41 27.56 14.56
N ILE A 76 8.84 26.72 13.69
CA ILE A 76 7.40 26.70 13.38
C ILE A 76 6.60 26.41 14.66
N TRP A 77 6.96 25.35 15.38
CA TRP A 77 6.32 24.97 16.62
C TRP A 77 6.34 26.13 17.63
N SER A 78 7.50 26.75 17.85
CA SER A 78 7.65 27.86 18.78
C SER A 78 6.76 29.07 18.40
N GLY A 79 6.65 29.38 17.11
CA GLY A 79 5.73 30.41 16.61
C GLY A 79 4.27 30.09 16.89
N GLN A 80 3.87 28.83 16.69
CA GLN A 80 2.53 28.36 16.99
C GLN A 80 2.22 28.37 18.49
N ILE A 81 3.19 27.97 19.34
CA ILE A 81 3.07 28.09 20.80
C ILE A 81 2.81 29.54 21.18
N LYS A 82 3.63 30.49 20.70
CA LYS A 82 3.47 31.91 21.00
C LYS A 82 2.06 32.40 20.65
N GLN A 83 1.55 32.02 19.48
CA GLN A 83 0.22 32.40 19.04
C GLN A 83 -0.87 31.78 19.92
N ALA A 84 -0.75 30.50 20.28
CA ALA A 84 -1.69 29.82 21.17
C ALA A 84 -1.70 30.41 22.58
N LEU A 85 -0.54 30.84 23.12
CA LEU A 85 -0.48 31.53 24.41
C LEU A 85 -1.26 32.85 24.39
N ILE A 86 -1.23 33.58 23.27
CA ILE A 86 -1.98 34.83 23.11
C ILE A 86 -3.47 34.55 22.91
N ASP A 87 -3.82 33.62 22.02
CA ASP A 87 -5.20 33.39 21.59
C ASP A 87 -6.01 32.53 22.55
N GLU A 88 -5.41 31.48 23.14
CA GLU A 88 -6.10 30.52 24.01
C GLU A 88 -5.97 30.86 25.49
N LEU A 89 -4.80 31.38 25.91
CA LEU A 89 -4.53 31.75 27.30
C LEU A 89 -4.69 33.26 27.56
N GLU A 90 -5.14 34.02 26.54
CA GLU A 90 -5.38 35.47 26.60
C GLU A 90 -4.17 36.29 27.13
N MET A 91 -2.95 35.77 26.94
CA MET A 91 -1.73 36.45 27.39
C MET A 91 -1.41 37.68 26.54
N SER A 92 -0.79 38.68 27.15
CA SER A 92 -0.20 39.78 26.38
C SER A 92 1.01 39.29 25.58
N ASP A 93 1.34 39.99 24.48
CA ASP A 93 2.51 39.66 23.65
C ASP A 93 3.83 39.63 24.47
N LEU A 94 3.95 40.50 25.48
CA LEU A 94 5.11 40.53 26.39
C LEU A 94 5.19 39.30 27.30
N GLU A 95 4.06 38.86 27.85
CA GLU A 95 3.99 37.66 28.68
C GLU A 95 4.33 36.43 27.84
N ALA A 96 3.71 36.30 26.66
CA ALA A 96 4.00 35.21 25.73
C ALA A 96 5.49 35.21 25.33
N GLN A 97 6.09 36.36 25.05
CA GLN A 97 7.52 36.48 24.74
C GLN A 97 8.41 36.00 25.90
N SER A 98 8.02 36.30 27.14
CA SER A 98 8.73 35.82 28.33
C SER A 98 8.68 34.30 28.44
N VAL A 99 7.50 33.70 28.22
CA VAL A 99 7.36 32.23 28.19
C VAL A 99 8.23 31.63 27.11
N MET A 100 8.18 32.17 25.88
CA MET A 100 9.00 31.69 24.78
C MET A 100 10.50 31.76 25.09
N SER A 101 10.97 32.78 25.80
CA SER A 101 12.38 32.90 26.18
C SER A 101 12.83 31.81 27.16
N GLU A 102 11.94 31.33 28.04
CA GLU A 102 12.22 30.17 28.89
C GLU A 102 12.26 28.88 28.05
N LEU A 103 11.39 28.75 27.05
CA LEU A 103 11.30 27.56 26.21
C LEU A 103 12.47 27.37 25.24
N VAL A 104 13.19 28.42 24.83
CA VAL A 104 14.22 28.33 23.77
C VAL A 104 15.33 27.35 24.12
N ASP A 105 15.77 27.33 25.37
CA ASP A 105 16.89 26.48 25.82
C ASP A 105 16.45 25.09 26.32
N MET A 106 15.14 24.83 26.41
CA MET A 106 14.60 23.57 26.89
C MET A 106 14.56 22.50 25.79
N GLU A 107 14.88 21.26 26.16
CA GLU A 107 14.59 20.10 25.34
C GLU A 107 13.08 19.94 25.13
N LEU A 108 12.65 19.29 24.04
CA LEU A 108 11.21 19.23 23.68
C LEU A 108 10.34 18.65 24.79
N GLU A 109 10.77 17.54 25.40
CA GLU A 109 9.99 16.89 26.46
C GLU A 109 9.91 17.77 27.72
N GLU A 110 10.98 18.48 28.05
CA GLU A 110 11.00 19.44 29.15
C GLU A 110 10.06 20.62 28.86
N ALA A 111 10.09 21.14 27.63
CA ALA A 111 9.21 22.22 27.19
C ALA A 111 7.72 21.81 27.23
N PHE A 112 7.39 20.57 26.87
CA PHE A 112 6.03 20.04 26.98
C PHE A 112 5.57 20.00 28.44
N VAL A 113 6.37 19.39 29.32
CA VAL A 113 6.05 19.28 30.75
C VAL A 113 5.94 20.66 31.41
N TYR A 114 6.82 21.60 31.06
CA TYR A 114 6.79 22.96 31.59
C TYR A 114 5.48 23.69 31.25
N LEU A 115 4.99 23.55 30.01
CA LEU A 115 3.72 24.16 29.58
C LEU A 115 2.51 23.49 30.25
N GLU A 116 2.56 22.18 30.45
CA GLU A 116 1.53 21.43 31.17
C GLU A 116 1.49 21.83 32.65
N GLU A 117 2.61 21.86 33.35
CA GLU A 117 2.65 22.11 34.80
C GLU A 117 2.44 23.58 35.17
N LYS A 118 3.04 24.52 34.43
CA LYS A 118 3.00 25.95 34.78
C LYS A 118 1.74 26.65 34.26
N TYR A 119 1.16 26.16 33.15
CA TYR A 119 0.04 26.81 32.46
C TYR A 119 -1.19 25.92 32.25
N ASP A 120 -1.18 24.66 32.71
CA ASP A 120 -2.28 23.68 32.52
C ASP A 120 -2.63 23.48 31.03
N TRP A 121 -1.63 23.57 30.15
CA TRP A 121 -1.81 23.54 28.70
C TRP A 121 -1.16 22.31 28.04
N TYR A 122 -2.00 21.37 27.60
CA TYR A 122 -1.60 20.02 27.15
C TYR A 122 -1.48 19.86 25.62
N SER A 123 -1.61 20.94 24.85
CA SER A 123 -1.62 20.89 23.38
C SER A 123 -0.22 20.92 22.76
N ALA A 124 0.80 21.27 23.54
CA ALA A 124 2.17 21.51 23.06
C ALA A 124 2.73 20.36 22.21
N ARG A 125 2.55 19.11 22.66
CA ARG A 125 3.00 17.92 21.94
C ARG A 125 2.24 17.70 20.64
N TYR A 126 0.92 17.85 20.65
CA TYR A 126 0.09 17.70 19.45
C TYR A 126 0.45 18.74 18.39
N MET A 127 0.67 19.99 18.80
CA MET A 127 1.13 21.05 17.88
C MET A 127 2.52 20.77 17.31
N TYR A 128 3.40 20.13 18.09
CA TYR A 128 4.68 19.67 17.56
C TYR A 128 4.47 18.60 16.49
N GLU A 129 3.62 17.60 16.74
CA GLU A 129 3.30 16.59 15.73
C GLU A 129 2.66 17.20 14.47
N ASP A 130 1.72 18.15 14.63
CA ASP A 130 1.00 18.81 13.54
C ASP A 130 1.82 19.84 12.76
N SER A 131 3.05 20.14 13.20
CA SER A 131 4.01 21.01 12.50
C SER A 131 5.11 20.25 11.76
N ALA A 132 5.03 18.92 11.70
CA ALA A 132 6.01 18.08 11.02
C ALA A 132 6.16 18.39 9.52
N TYR A 133 5.08 18.81 8.87
CA TYR A 133 5.08 19.27 7.48
C TYR A 133 4.53 20.69 7.38
N TYR A 134 5.11 21.48 6.49
CA TYR A 134 4.71 22.86 6.27
C TYR A 134 4.61 23.19 4.78
N LYS A 135 3.83 24.24 4.46
CA LYS A 135 3.73 24.80 3.11
C LYS A 135 5.05 25.43 2.71
N GLY A 136 5.80 24.75 1.85
CA GLY A 136 7.08 25.24 1.35
C GLY A 136 6.90 26.33 0.28
N THR A 137 7.91 27.17 0.12
CA THR A 137 8.00 28.05 -1.06
C THR A 137 8.34 27.25 -2.31
N SER A 138 8.23 27.87 -3.50
CA SER A 138 8.66 27.28 -4.77
C SER A 138 10.11 26.78 -4.71
N GLU A 139 10.99 27.54 -4.06
CA GLU A 139 12.42 27.23 -3.91
C GLU A 139 12.64 26.03 -3.00
N GLU A 140 11.97 26.00 -1.84
CA GLU A 140 12.11 24.89 -0.87
C GLU A 140 11.55 23.58 -1.44
N ILE A 141 10.38 23.63 -2.09
CA ILE A 141 9.78 22.45 -2.72
C ILE A 141 10.69 21.91 -3.83
N ASN A 142 11.22 22.79 -4.69
CA ASN A 142 12.13 22.36 -5.75
C ASN A 142 13.45 21.81 -5.20
N ALA A 143 13.99 22.38 -4.12
CA ALA A 143 15.17 21.86 -3.45
C ALA A 143 14.91 20.46 -2.88
N TYR A 144 13.76 20.27 -2.22
CA TYR A 144 13.33 18.97 -1.70
C TYR A 144 13.16 17.93 -2.80
N LEU A 145 12.49 18.28 -3.91
CA LEU A 145 12.34 17.41 -5.07
C LEU A 145 13.71 17.00 -5.65
N ASN A 146 14.63 17.96 -5.83
CA ASN A 146 15.98 17.68 -6.31
C ASN A 146 16.74 16.70 -5.40
N GLU A 147 16.61 16.86 -4.08
CA GLU A 147 17.22 15.95 -3.13
C GLU A 147 16.66 14.53 -3.25
N LYS A 148 15.33 14.39 -3.28
CA LYS A 148 14.66 13.08 -3.39
C LYS A 148 14.93 12.38 -4.73
N MET A 149 15.11 13.15 -5.79
CA MET A 149 15.38 12.65 -7.14
C MET A 149 16.87 12.37 -7.43
N LYS A 150 17.78 12.71 -6.51
CA LYS A 150 19.23 12.58 -6.72
C LYS A 150 19.67 11.15 -7.05
N ASN A 151 19.10 10.16 -6.36
CA ASN A 151 19.51 8.76 -6.45
C ASN A 151 18.38 7.82 -6.90
N LYS A 152 17.14 8.31 -6.96
CA LYS A 152 15.94 7.54 -7.22
C LYS A 152 15.08 8.28 -8.22
N THR A 153 14.45 7.53 -9.12
CA THR A 153 13.51 8.03 -10.12
C THR A 153 12.17 8.36 -9.47
N PHE A 154 11.36 9.20 -10.10
CA PHE A 154 9.98 9.43 -9.65
C PHE A 154 9.18 8.12 -9.67
N SER A 155 9.37 7.30 -10.71
CA SER A 155 8.75 5.98 -10.84
C SER A 155 9.13 5.01 -9.73
N PHE A 156 10.30 5.15 -9.11
CA PHE A 156 10.66 4.33 -7.95
C PHE A 156 9.71 4.55 -6.77
N TYR A 157 9.40 5.81 -6.46
CA TYR A 157 8.47 6.19 -5.40
C TYR A 157 7.02 5.87 -5.79
N TYR A 158 6.61 6.32 -6.98
CA TYR A 158 5.25 6.12 -7.47
C TYR A 158 4.90 4.63 -7.63
N SER A 159 5.82 3.80 -8.13
CA SER A 159 5.56 2.36 -8.32
C SER A 159 5.32 1.61 -6.99
N ARG A 160 5.83 2.11 -5.86
CA ARG A 160 5.57 1.54 -4.53
C ARG A 160 4.19 1.90 -4.02
N LYS A 161 3.77 3.16 -4.19
CA LYS A 161 2.38 3.58 -3.95
C LYS A 161 1.39 2.83 -4.84
N PHE A 162 1.73 2.72 -6.12
CA PHE A 162 1.01 1.87 -7.05
C PHE A 162 0.92 0.42 -6.54
N ALA A 163 2.04 -0.19 -6.12
CA ALA A 163 2.04 -1.57 -5.68
C ALA A 163 1.22 -1.83 -4.40
N ASP A 164 1.18 -0.86 -3.49
CA ASP A 164 0.31 -0.90 -2.31
C ASP A 164 -1.16 -1.06 -2.73
N PHE A 165 -1.68 -0.08 -3.46
CA PHE A 165 -3.10 -0.05 -3.82
C PHE A 165 -3.44 -1.11 -4.87
N ALA A 166 -2.56 -1.35 -5.85
CA ALA A 166 -2.76 -2.43 -6.81
C ALA A 166 -2.78 -3.79 -6.10
N GLY A 167 -1.92 -4.03 -5.12
CA GLY A 167 -1.94 -5.22 -4.28
C GLY A 167 -3.29 -5.39 -3.57
N LEU A 168 -3.78 -4.33 -2.93
CA LEU A 168 -5.09 -4.31 -2.25
C LEU A 168 -6.24 -4.66 -3.21
N PHE A 169 -6.40 -3.91 -4.32
CA PHE A 169 -7.47 -4.15 -5.27
C PHE A 169 -7.35 -5.51 -5.98
N MET A 170 -6.13 -5.97 -6.23
CA MET A 170 -5.90 -7.30 -6.80
C MET A 170 -6.28 -8.42 -5.84
N CYS A 171 -6.22 -8.23 -4.52
CA CYS A 171 -6.72 -9.22 -3.56
C CYS A 171 -8.24 -9.40 -3.69
N PHE A 172 -9.00 -8.31 -3.79
CA PHE A 172 -10.44 -8.36 -4.03
C PHE A 172 -10.77 -8.99 -5.39
N PHE A 173 -10.06 -8.58 -6.44
CA PHE A 173 -10.18 -9.16 -7.78
C PHE A 173 -9.92 -10.67 -7.77
N ALA A 174 -8.80 -11.10 -7.16
CA ALA A 174 -8.43 -12.51 -7.05
C ALA A 174 -9.49 -13.31 -6.29
N THR A 175 -10.05 -12.76 -5.22
CA THR A 175 -11.12 -13.42 -4.43
C THR A 175 -12.33 -13.78 -5.30
N ILE A 176 -12.81 -12.84 -6.12
CA ILE A 176 -13.95 -13.07 -7.02
C ILE A 176 -13.56 -14.01 -8.16
N MET A 177 -12.38 -13.80 -8.78
CA MET A 177 -11.94 -14.61 -9.90
C MET A 177 -11.72 -16.06 -9.48
N LEU A 178 -11.11 -16.32 -8.33
CA LEU A 178 -10.88 -17.67 -7.82
C LEU A 178 -12.18 -18.36 -7.42
N ALA A 179 -13.16 -17.63 -6.87
CA ALA A 179 -14.50 -18.19 -6.65
C ALA A 179 -15.09 -18.74 -7.95
N VAL A 180 -15.05 -17.95 -9.02
CA VAL A 180 -15.53 -18.36 -10.34
C VAL A 180 -14.71 -19.54 -10.91
N LEU A 181 -13.41 -19.65 -10.59
CA LEU A 181 -12.52 -20.71 -11.11
C LEU A 181 -12.95 -22.08 -10.61
N PHE A 182 -13.23 -22.13 -9.30
CA PHE A 182 -13.54 -23.37 -8.60
C PHE A 182 -15.03 -23.68 -8.64
N LEU A 183 -15.91 -22.66 -8.72
CA LEU A 183 -17.36 -22.87 -8.87
C LEU A 183 -17.71 -23.61 -10.17
N GLN A 184 -16.88 -23.47 -11.21
CA GLN A 184 -17.04 -24.21 -12.46
C GLN A 184 -16.86 -25.73 -12.27
N ASP A 185 -16.03 -26.14 -11.32
CA ASP A 185 -15.73 -27.55 -11.06
C ASP A 185 -16.70 -28.17 -10.04
N THR A 186 -17.37 -27.35 -9.23
CA THR A 186 -18.37 -27.79 -8.24
C THR A 186 -19.80 -27.86 -8.81
N LYS A 187 -20.01 -27.56 -10.10
CA LYS A 187 -21.31 -27.76 -10.76
C LYS A 187 -21.66 -29.26 -10.81
N LYS A 188 -22.94 -29.57 -10.58
CA LYS A 188 -23.51 -30.92 -10.39
C LYS A 188 -22.88 -31.95 -11.35
N HIS A 189 -22.39 -33.06 -10.79
CA HIS A 189 -21.70 -34.19 -11.45
C HIS A 189 -20.33 -33.91 -12.11
N THR A 190 -19.88 -32.66 -12.20
CA THR A 190 -18.56 -32.34 -12.80
C THR A 190 -17.41 -32.75 -11.88
N TYR A 191 -17.53 -32.54 -10.57
CA TYR A 191 -16.51 -32.92 -9.59
C TYR A 191 -16.24 -34.43 -9.58
N GLU A 192 -17.29 -35.24 -9.58
CA GLU A 192 -17.20 -36.71 -9.64
C GLU A 192 -16.62 -37.17 -10.97
N LEU A 193 -17.07 -36.58 -12.09
CA LEU A 193 -16.55 -36.86 -13.43
C LEU A 193 -15.06 -36.49 -13.57
N LEU A 194 -14.56 -35.50 -12.83
CA LEU A 194 -13.14 -35.15 -12.84
C LEU A 194 -12.28 -36.24 -12.19
N HIS A 195 -12.81 -36.96 -11.20
CA HIS A 195 -12.09 -38.03 -10.51
C HIS A 195 -12.00 -39.32 -11.34
N THR A 196 -12.96 -39.54 -12.26
CA THR A 196 -12.95 -40.69 -13.19
C THR A 196 -12.02 -40.50 -14.38
N LYS A 197 -11.63 -39.26 -14.72
CA LYS A 197 -10.67 -39.00 -15.80
C LYS A 197 -9.26 -39.47 -15.41
N PRO A 198 -8.40 -39.88 -16.36
CA PRO A 198 -7.02 -40.29 -16.11
C PRO A 198 -6.09 -39.08 -15.84
N ILE A 199 -6.48 -38.19 -14.94
CA ILE A 199 -5.72 -36.99 -14.56
C ILE A 199 -5.09 -37.23 -13.18
N THR A 200 -3.77 -37.09 -13.08
CA THR A 200 -3.07 -37.22 -11.79
C THR A 200 -3.38 -36.02 -10.88
N ALA A 201 -3.34 -36.24 -9.57
CA ALA A 201 -3.60 -35.20 -8.57
C ALA A 201 -2.73 -33.95 -8.78
N GLY A 202 -1.42 -34.14 -8.98
CA GLY A 202 -0.49 -33.05 -9.27
C GLY A 202 -0.85 -32.30 -10.54
N LYS A 203 -1.20 -33.00 -11.63
CA LYS A 203 -1.58 -32.36 -12.91
C LYS A 203 -2.85 -31.52 -12.81
N TYR A 204 -3.78 -31.90 -11.92
CA TYR A 204 -5.01 -31.15 -11.65
C TYR A 204 -4.72 -29.92 -10.79
N VAL A 205 -4.16 -30.11 -9.58
CA VAL A 205 -3.93 -29.02 -8.62
C VAL A 205 -2.98 -27.97 -9.19
N LEU A 206 -1.83 -28.38 -9.74
CA LEU A 206 -0.90 -27.43 -10.36
C LEU A 206 -1.52 -26.75 -11.59
N GLY A 207 -2.42 -27.43 -12.31
CA GLY A 207 -3.14 -26.82 -13.44
C GLY A 207 -4.10 -25.72 -13.01
N LYS A 208 -4.77 -25.89 -11.86
CA LYS A 208 -5.68 -24.88 -11.28
C LYS A 208 -4.93 -23.72 -10.65
N VAL A 209 -3.90 -24.01 -9.84
CA VAL A 209 -3.06 -23.00 -9.20
C VAL A 209 -2.37 -22.14 -10.27
N SER A 210 -1.74 -22.76 -11.27
CA SER A 210 -1.09 -22.01 -12.35
C SER A 210 -2.08 -21.19 -13.18
N ALA A 211 -3.29 -21.69 -13.44
CA ALA A 211 -4.33 -20.92 -14.12
C ALA A 211 -4.77 -19.71 -13.29
N GLY A 212 -5.12 -19.92 -12.01
CA GLY A 212 -5.52 -18.84 -11.10
C GLY A 212 -4.45 -17.76 -10.98
N PHE A 213 -3.19 -18.17 -10.81
CA PHE A 213 -2.05 -17.27 -10.75
C PHE A 213 -1.84 -16.52 -12.07
N ALA A 214 -1.89 -17.20 -13.22
CA ALA A 214 -1.72 -16.57 -14.52
C ALA A 214 -2.81 -15.57 -14.88
N ILE A 215 -4.06 -15.77 -14.43
CA ILE A 215 -5.13 -14.78 -14.60
C ILE A 215 -4.79 -13.49 -13.85
N CYS A 216 -4.30 -13.61 -12.62
CA CYS A 216 -3.85 -12.47 -11.84
C CYS A 216 -2.64 -11.79 -12.49
N LEU A 217 -1.69 -12.56 -13.03
CA LEU A 217 -0.55 -12.02 -13.78
C LEU A 217 -0.97 -11.25 -15.04
N ILE A 218 -1.93 -11.76 -15.83
CA ILE A 218 -2.41 -11.06 -17.03
C ILE A 218 -3.02 -9.72 -16.64
N ALA A 219 -3.87 -9.69 -15.61
CA ALA A 219 -4.45 -8.46 -15.10
C ALA A 219 -3.36 -7.48 -14.62
N LEU A 220 -2.40 -7.96 -13.83
CA LEU A 220 -1.27 -7.16 -13.36
C LEU A 220 -0.42 -6.61 -14.49
N THR A 221 -0.16 -7.37 -15.56
CA THR A 221 0.59 -6.87 -16.72
C THR A 221 -0.14 -5.72 -17.40
N ILE A 222 -1.45 -5.84 -17.62
CA ILE A 222 -2.26 -4.77 -18.21
C ILE A 222 -2.20 -3.51 -17.34
N ILE A 223 -2.40 -3.68 -16.03
CA ILE A 223 -2.39 -2.56 -15.08
C ILE A 223 -0.99 -1.93 -15.01
N ASN A 224 0.10 -2.72 -14.92
CA ASN A 224 1.46 -2.19 -14.89
C ASN A 224 1.79 -1.36 -16.14
N LEU A 225 1.43 -1.85 -17.34
CA LEU A 225 1.65 -1.12 -18.58
C LEU A 225 0.86 0.18 -18.61
N LEU A 226 -0.41 0.16 -18.18
CA LEU A 226 -1.25 1.34 -18.12
C LEU A 226 -0.71 2.39 -17.15
N PHE A 227 -0.38 2.00 -15.91
CA PHE A 227 0.09 2.95 -14.90
C PHE A 227 1.49 3.47 -15.18
N TRP A 228 2.34 2.67 -15.81
CA TRP A 228 3.59 3.16 -16.37
C TRP A 228 3.34 4.22 -17.45
N ALA A 229 2.43 3.95 -18.41
CA ALA A 229 2.10 4.90 -19.47
C ALA A 229 1.50 6.20 -18.91
N LEU A 230 0.59 6.11 -17.93
CA LEU A 230 0.04 7.27 -17.22
C LEU A 230 1.15 8.06 -16.53
N CYS A 231 2.07 7.39 -15.82
CA CYS A 231 3.21 8.05 -15.20
C CYS A 231 4.04 8.82 -16.23
N VAL A 232 4.38 8.20 -17.37
CA VAL A 232 5.12 8.86 -18.46
C VAL A 232 4.36 10.07 -19.02
N ILE A 233 3.04 9.95 -19.23
CA ILE A 233 2.23 11.02 -19.82
C ILE A 233 2.11 12.22 -18.88
N TYR A 234 1.77 11.98 -17.61
CA TYR A 234 1.54 13.04 -16.64
C TYR A 234 2.83 13.77 -16.23
N THR A 235 3.95 13.06 -16.14
CA THR A 235 5.22 13.67 -15.72
C THR A 235 6.11 14.09 -16.88
N LYS A 236 5.59 14.10 -18.12
CA LYS A 236 6.36 14.38 -19.34
C LYS A 236 7.06 15.73 -19.29
N ASP A 237 6.35 16.75 -18.84
CA ASP A 237 6.83 18.14 -18.80
C ASP A 237 7.44 18.51 -17.43
N SER A 238 7.34 17.60 -16.44
CA SER A 238 7.84 17.79 -15.07
C SER A 238 9.34 17.49 -14.93
N GLY A 239 10.03 17.06 -15.98
CA GLY A 239 11.46 16.72 -15.93
C GLY A 239 11.80 15.47 -15.09
N PHE A 240 10.79 14.67 -14.72
CA PHE A 240 11.00 13.46 -13.92
C PHE A 240 11.39 12.25 -14.76
N GLU A 241 12.37 11.48 -14.26
CA GLU A 241 12.72 10.21 -14.86
C GLU A 241 11.71 9.12 -14.48
N VAL A 242 11.18 8.43 -15.49
CA VAL A 242 10.21 7.34 -15.34
C VAL A 242 10.75 6.07 -16.01
N ARG A 243 10.97 5.03 -15.22
CA ARG A 243 11.45 3.72 -15.67
C ARG A 243 10.38 2.65 -15.50
N PHE A 244 10.10 1.91 -16.56
CA PHE A 244 9.19 0.75 -16.50
C PHE A 244 9.69 -0.32 -15.52
N TRP A 245 11.01 -0.46 -15.37
CA TRP A 245 11.61 -1.44 -14.48
C TRP A 245 11.19 -1.28 -13.02
N ASP A 246 10.94 -0.05 -12.56
CA ASP A 246 10.52 0.19 -11.17
C ASP A 246 9.14 -0.43 -10.88
N PHE A 247 8.22 -0.37 -11.84
CA PHE A 247 6.90 -1.02 -11.75
C PHE A 247 7.01 -2.53 -11.69
N ILE A 248 7.88 -3.12 -12.52
CA ILE A 248 8.13 -4.56 -12.53
C ILE A 248 8.72 -5.01 -11.19
N VAL A 249 9.75 -4.33 -10.69
CA VAL A 249 10.40 -4.64 -9.42
C VAL A 249 9.40 -4.55 -8.27
N SER A 250 8.63 -3.46 -8.18
CA SER A 250 7.62 -3.28 -7.13
C SER A 250 6.52 -4.35 -7.21
N THR A 251 6.06 -4.71 -8.40
CA THR A 251 5.07 -5.79 -8.58
C THR A 251 5.62 -7.16 -8.16
N VAL A 252 6.84 -7.50 -8.59
CA VAL A 252 7.48 -8.78 -8.28
C VAL A 252 7.75 -8.92 -6.79
N LEU A 253 8.21 -7.86 -6.14
CA LEU A 253 8.58 -7.91 -4.73
C LEU A 253 7.37 -7.83 -3.78
N TYR A 254 6.36 -7.04 -4.13
CA TYR A 254 5.31 -6.68 -3.16
C TYR A 254 3.92 -7.21 -3.50
N ILE A 255 3.68 -7.73 -4.71
CA ILE A 255 2.37 -8.24 -5.13
C ILE A 255 2.41 -9.74 -5.45
N LEU A 256 3.39 -10.20 -6.22
CA LEU A 256 3.37 -11.58 -6.73
C LEU A 256 3.38 -12.66 -5.64
N PRO A 257 4.18 -12.57 -4.55
CA PRO A 257 4.15 -13.59 -3.52
C PRO A 257 2.81 -13.60 -2.77
N ASN A 258 2.19 -12.44 -2.57
CA ASN A 258 0.84 -12.33 -2.01
C ASN A 258 -0.18 -13.04 -2.91
N MET A 259 -0.13 -12.82 -4.23
CA MET A 259 -1.02 -13.49 -5.18
C MET A 259 -0.84 -15.01 -5.18
N LEU A 260 0.42 -15.49 -5.11
CA LEU A 260 0.70 -16.92 -5.03
C LEU A 260 0.10 -17.53 -3.75
N MET A 261 0.26 -16.85 -2.61
CA MET A 261 -0.34 -17.26 -1.33
C MET A 261 -1.87 -17.33 -1.43
N ILE A 262 -2.51 -16.27 -1.94
CA ILE A 262 -3.97 -16.19 -2.07
C ILE A 262 -4.50 -17.36 -2.92
N VAL A 263 -3.90 -17.60 -4.09
CA VAL A 263 -4.31 -18.70 -4.97
C VAL A 263 -4.12 -20.06 -4.29
N SER A 264 -3.03 -20.23 -3.55
CA SER A 264 -2.72 -21.48 -2.83
C SER A 264 -3.70 -21.75 -1.70
N VAL A 265 -3.97 -20.76 -0.84
CA VAL A 265 -4.94 -20.84 0.25
C VAL A 265 -6.34 -21.10 -0.30
N TYR A 266 -6.75 -20.38 -1.33
CA TYR A 266 -8.06 -20.56 -1.93
C TYR A 266 -8.23 -21.96 -2.54
N THR A 267 -7.17 -22.49 -3.17
CA THR A 267 -7.15 -23.86 -3.68
C THR A 267 -7.35 -24.86 -2.54
N LEU A 268 -6.60 -24.71 -1.45
CA LEU A 268 -6.71 -25.58 -0.28
C LEU A 268 -8.13 -25.58 0.29
N ILE A 269 -8.71 -24.40 0.51
CA ILE A 269 -10.08 -24.24 1.04
C ILE A 269 -11.10 -24.89 0.09
N SER A 270 -11.01 -24.58 -1.20
CA SER A 270 -11.90 -25.15 -2.22
C SER A 270 -11.86 -26.68 -2.23
N LEU A 271 -10.67 -27.25 -2.05
CA LEU A 271 -10.50 -28.69 -1.92
C LEU A 271 -11.05 -29.21 -0.59
N LEU A 272 -10.72 -28.61 0.55
CA LEU A 272 -11.18 -29.07 1.86
C LEU A 272 -12.70 -29.13 1.95
N PHE A 273 -13.39 -28.06 1.58
CA PHE A 273 -14.83 -27.93 1.72
C PHE A 273 -15.63 -28.50 0.54
N LYS A 274 -14.97 -28.93 -0.55
CA LYS A 274 -15.61 -29.25 -1.85
C LYS A 274 -16.50 -28.11 -2.37
N ASN A 275 -16.24 -26.90 -1.89
CA ASN A 275 -16.98 -25.69 -2.18
C ASN A 275 -16.00 -24.53 -2.07
N PRO A 276 -15.87 -23.67 -3.08
CA PRO A 276 -15.01 -22.49 -3.01
C PRO A 276 -15.58 -21.34 -2.18
N LEU A 277 -16.89 -21.30 -1.92
CA LEU A 277 -17.54 -20.17 -1.26
C LEU A 277 -16.96 -19.83 0.12
N PRO A 278 -16.58 -20.80 0.99
CA PRO A 278 -15.88 -20.49 2.25
C PRO A 278 -14.55 -19.75 2.06
N GLY A 279 -13.93 -19.83 0.88
CA GLY A 279 -12.69 -19.12 0.56
C GLY A 279 -12.87 -17.61 0.55
N VAL A 280 -14.05 -17.09 0.22
CA VAL A 280 -14.32 -15.64 0.17
C VAL A 280 -14.22 -15.00 1.56
N PRO A 281 -15.02 -15.40 2.57
CA PRO A 281 -14.92 -14.79 3.91
C PRO A 281 -13.55 -15.05 4.55
N LEU A 282 -12.91 -16.20 4.30
CA LEU A 282 -11.57 -16.46 4.82
C LEU A 282 -10.49 -15.54 4.22
N LEU A 283 -10.56 -15.26 2.90
CA LEU A 283 -9.66 -14.27 2.30
C LEU A 283 -9.93 -12.87 2.84
N ILE A 284 -11.19 -12.49 3.08
CA ILE A 284 -11.52 -11.19 3.71
C ILE A 284 -10.88 -11.10 5.09
N LEU A 285 -11.01 -12.14 5.93
CA LEU A 285 -10.35 -12.18 7.25
C LEU A 285 -8.82 -12.09 7.13
N TYR A 286 -8.23 -12.72 6.12
CA TYR A 286 -6.79 -12.65 5.89
C TYR A 286 -6.34 -11.24 5.45
N MET A 287 -7.15 -10.56 4.63
CA MET A 287 -6.92 -9.16 4.26
C MET A 287 -7.00 -8.25 5.50
N VAL A 288 -8.00 -8.45 6.36
CA VAL A 288 -8.12 -7.69 7.62
C VAL A 288 -6.89 -7.91 8.48
N TYR A 289 -6.52 -9.17 8.75
CA TYR A 289 -5.30 -9.50 9.50
C TYR A 289 -4.05 -8.82 8.93
N SER A 290 -3.92 -8.79 7.59
CA SER A 290 -2.76 -8.20 6.92
C SER A 290 -2.72 -6.68 7.00
N ASN A 291 -3.87 -6.00 7.15
CA ASN A 291 -3.95 -4.54 7.24
C ASN A 291 -4.02 -4.00 8.68
N MET A 292 -4.14 -4.87 9.68
CA MET A 292 -4.21 -4.42 11.07
C MET A 292 -2.89 -3.79 11.51
N GLY A 293 -2.96 -2.54 11.97
CA GLY A 293 -1.86 -1.87 12.65
C GLY A 293 -1.42 -2.61 13.90
N GLY A 294 -0.25 -2.24 14.41
CA GLY A 294 0.33 -2.78 15.64
C GLY A 294 1.01 -1.68 16.44
N ARG A 295 1.47 -2.02 17.64
CA ARG A 295 2.35 -1.15 18.42
C ARG A 295 3.75 -1.75 18.41
N ASN A 296 4.77 -0.91 18.27
CA ASN A 296 6.16 -1.35 18.48
C ASN A 296 6.45 -1.55 19.99
N ALA A 297 7.69 -1.94 20.31
CA ALA A 297 8.14 -2.11 21.68
C ALA A 297 8.05 -0.82 22.53
N GLU A 298 8.04 0.34 21.87
CA GLU A 298 7.94 1.67 22.48
C GLU A 298 6.48 2.16 22.59
N GLY A 299 5.50 1.34 22.18
CA GLY A 299 4.08 1.67 22.27
C GLY A 299 3.53 2.52 21.11
N VAL A 300 4.36 2.91 20.15
CA VAL A 300 3.97 3.72 18.98
C VAL A 300 3.11 2.88 18.03
N TYR A 301 1.88 3.34 17.79
CA TYR A 301 0.96 2.70 16.86
C TYR A 301 1.33 3.03 15.42
N GLY A 302 1.47 2.00 14.59
CA GLY A 302 1.82 2.15 13.18
C GLY A 302 1.54 0.89 12.39
N TYR A 303 1.82 0.93 11.09
CA TYR A 303 1.79 -0.27 10.28
C TYR A 303 3.10 -1.04 10.43
N TRP A 304 3.03 -2.19 11.12
CA TRP A 304 4.15 -3.09 11.29
C TRP A 304 3.89 -4.38 10.51
N GLY A 305 4.86 -4.83 9.73
CA GLY A 305 4.74 -6.04 8.92
C GLY A 305 4.40 -7.25 9.79
N ARG A 306 3.22 -7.86 9.58
CA ARG A 306 2.80 -9.06 10.31
C ARG A 306 3.32 -10.32 9.63
N PRO A 307 3.66 -11.38 10.39
CA PRO A 307 4.03 -12.66 9.81
C PRO A 307 2.91 -13.20 8.92
N PHE A 308 3.30 -13.63 7.71
CA PHE A 308 2.40 -14.09 6.65
C PHE A 308 1.37 -13.05 6.18
N ALA A 309 1.57 -11.74 6.41
CA ALA A 309 0.68 -10.74 5.83
C ALA A 309 0.72 -10.81 4.28
N ILE A 310 -0.46 -10.88 3.65
CA ILE A 310 -0.62 -10.90 2.19
C ILE A 310 -0.77 -9.51 1.58
N MET A 311 -0.35 -8.48 2.32
CA MET A 311 -0.30 -7.09 1.85
C MET A 311 0.95 -6.41 2.37
N VAL A 312 1.55 -5.58 1.52
CA VAL A 312 2.66 -4.70 1.86
C VAL A 312 2.15 -3.28 1.69
N ARG A 313 2.16 -2.51 2.78
CA ARG A 313 1.67 -1.14 2.83
C ARG A 313 2.83 -0.16 2.85
N PHE A 314 2.64 0.99 2.22
CA PHE A 314 3.54 2.14 2.26
C PHE A 314 2.72 3.33 2.78
N PRO A 315 2.50 3.45 4.11
CA PRO A 315 1.54 4.38 4.69
C PRO A 315 1.97 5.86 4.64
N ASP A 316 3.27 6.13 4.56
CA ASP A 316 3.84 7.49 4.67
C ASP A 316 3.67 8.29 3.37
N GLN A 317 4.42 9.35 3.12
CA GLN A 317 4.25 10.20 1.92
C GLN A 317 4.79 9.55 0.65
N LEU A 318 4.54 10.15 -0.52
CA LEU A 318 5.07 9.68 -1.80
C LEU A 318 6.59 9.44 -1.77
N PHE A 319 7.34 10.38 -1.18
CA PHE A 319 8.80 10.33 -1.12
C PHE A 319 9.36 9.59 0.10
N ASP A 320 8.49 9.08 0.97
CA ASP A 320 8.83 8.18 2.07
C ASP A 320 8.15 6.84 1.87
N THR A 321 8.74 6.01 1.01
CA THR A 321 8.20 4.68 0.68
C THR A 321 9.12 3.59 1.20
N THR A 322 9.62 3.75 2.42
CA THR A 322 10.44 2.72 3.06
C THR A 322 9.64 1.43 3.20
N PRO A 323 10.16 0.26 2.73
CA PRO A 323 9.45 -0.99 2.91
C PRO A 323 9.31 -1.30 4.40
N PRO A 324 8.16 -1.84 4.85
CA PRO A 324 7.98 -2.25 6.24
C PRO A 324 9.11 -3.18 6.70
N PRO A 325 9.52 -3.12 7.98
CA PRO A 325 10.49 -4.06 8.53
C PRO A 325 10.09 -5.49 8.21
N MET A 326 11.08 -6.33 7.85
CA MET A 326 10.89 -7.74 7.49
C MET A 326 10.02 -8.01 6.25
N ALA A 327 9.66 -7.00 5.44
CA ALA A 327 8.86 -7.22 4.22
C ALA A 327 9.44 -8.33 3.33
N PHE A 328 10.75 -8.30 3.03
CA PHE A 328 11.41 -9.33 2.21
C PHE A 328 11.39 -10.73 2.83
N LEU A 329 11.59 -10.82 4.14
CA LEU A 329 11.50 -12.08 4.86
C LEU A 329 10.08 -12.64 4.78
N ASN A 330 9.08 -11.80 5.04
CA ASN A 330 7.67 -12.18 4.92
C ASN A 330 7.34 -12.66 3.51
N GLN A 331 7.73 -11.92 2.47
CA GLN A 331 7.50 -12.32 1.07
C GLN A 331 8.14 -13.68 0.75
N SER A 332 9.34 -13.95 1.27
CA SER A 332 10.01 -15.26 1.12
C SER A 332 9.25 -16.38 1.83
N LEU A 333 8.77 -16.13 3.06
CA LEU A 333 7.97 -17.06 3.83
C LEU A 333 6.62 -17.36 3.16
N LEU A 334 6.00 -16.37 2.51
CA LEU A 334 4.77 -16.57 1.73
C LEU A 334 4.97 -17.55 0.58
N ILE A 335 6.09 -17.44 -0.15
CA ILE A 335 6.41 -18.37 -1.25
C ILE A 335 6.59 -19.79 -0.70
N LEU A 336 7.39 -19.95 0.37
CA LEU A 336 7.63 -21.25 0.99
C LEU A 336 6.33 -21.89 1.50
N ALA A 337 5.50 -21.13 2.22
CA ALA A 337 4.22 -21.60 2.72
C ALA A 337 3.25 -21.94 1.57
N SER A 338 3.26 -21.18 0.47
CA SER A 338 2.47 -21.51 -0.73
C SER A 338 2.85 -22.86 -1.32
N VAL A 339 4.15 -23.17 -1.43
CA VAL A 339 4.64 -24.47 -1.91
C VAL A 339 4.13 -25.60 -1.01
N VAL A 340 4.23 -25.44 0.31
CA VAL A 340 3.73 -26.43 1.28
C VAL A 340 2.21 -26.63 1.13
N ILE A 341 1.44 -25.55 1.03
CA ILE A 341 -0.02 -25.59 0.84
C ILE A 341 -0.40 -26.32 -0.45
N ILE A 342 0.34 -26.10 -1.54
CA ILE A 342 0.12 -26.79 -2.81
C ILE A 342 0.39 -28.29 -2.66
N LEU A 343 1.47 -28.69 -1.98
CA LEU A 343 1.78 -30.11 -1.71
C LEU A 343 0.68 -30.78 -0.87
N ILE A 344 0.20 -30.11 0.17
CA ILE A 344 -0.94 -30.58 0.98
C ILE A 344 -2.18 -30.74 0.10
N SER A 345 -2.47 -29.75 -0.74
CA SER A 345 -3.62 -29.77 -1.67
C SER A 345 -3.56 -30.95 -2.64
N ILE A 346 -2.37 -31.28 -3.18
CA ILE A 346 -2.15 -32.47 -4.02
C ILE A 346 -2.48 -33.75 -3.25
N GLN A 347 -2.05 -33.84 -1.99
CA GLN A 347 -2.30 -35.02 -1.16
C GLN A 347 -3.78 -35.18 -0.81
N ILE A 348 -4.49 -34.10 -0.50
CA ILE A 348 -5.94 -34.10 -0.26
C ILE A 348 -6.68 -34.59 -1.51
N TRP A 349 -6.32 -34.08 -2.69
CA TRP A 349 -6.92 -34.52 -3.95
C TRP A 349 -6.66 -36.01 -4.22
N LYS A 350 -5.43 -36.48 -4.00
CA LYS A 350 -5.07 -37.90 -4.21
C LYS A 350 -5.90 -38.83 -3.33
N ARG A 351 -6.08 -38.50 -2.04
CA ARG A 351 -6.85 -39.33 -1.10
C ARG A 351 -8.34 -39.45 -1.45
N ARG A 352 -8.91 -38.47 -2.14
CA ARG A 352 -10.35 -38.42 -2.50
C ARG A 352 -10.68 -39.08 -3.84
N ARG A 353 -9.66 -39.55 -4.57
CA ARG A 353 -9.82 -40.29 -5.83
C ARG A 353 -9.96 -41.80 -5.63
N MET A 354 -9.61 -42.28 -4.43
CA MET A 354 -10.01 -43.60 -3.94
C MET A 354 -11.34 -43.47 -3.22
#